data_AF-A0A956A637-F1
#
_entry.id   AF-A0A956A637-F1
#
_cell.length_a   1.000
_cell.length_b   1.000
_cell.length_c   1.000
_cell.angle_alpha   90.00
_cell.angle_beta   90.00
_cell.angle_gamma   90.00
#
_symmetry.space_group_name_H-M   'P 1'
#
loop_
_entity.id
_entity.type
_entity.pdbx_description
1 polymer ?
#
loop_
_entity_poly.entity_id
_entity_poly.type
_entity_poly.pdbx_seq_one_letter_code
_entity_poly.pdbx_strand_id
1 'polypeptide(L)'
;MRSLLGATLTIAALGMTPGCAAKATKEDCAKACENLTTLYLGSVDREAERDEVLKAMGKTGSAMAREMAALQLDFLKEECERECNEKATVKQTDCLSQAQSSEDLSKCN
;
A
#
# COMPACT_ATOMS: atom_id res chain seq x y z
N MET A 1 -21.33 1.43 20.43
CA MET A 1 -21.60 1.98 19.09
C MET A 1 -20.51 2.99 18.77
N ARG A 2 -19.40 2.54 18.18
CA ARG A 2 -18.25 3.37 17.80
C ARG A 2 -18.30 3.51 16.27
N SER A 3 -18.40 4.74 15.82
CA SER A 3 -18.63 5.14 14.44
C SER A 3 -17.61 4.53 13.49
N LEU A 4 -18.12 3.75 12.53
CA LEU A 4 -17.49 3.47 11.24
C LEU A 4 -17.44 4.78 10.46
N LEU A 5 -16.42 5.60 10.71
CA LEU A 5 -16.14 6.77 9.89
C LEU A 5 -15.30 6.30 8.70
N GLY A 6 -15.98 6.15 7.57
CA GLY A 6 -15.38 5.86 6.27
C GLY A 6 -14.26 6.86 5.96
N ALA A 7 -13.09 6.32 5.65
CA ALA A 7 -11.99 7.07 5.09
C ALA A 7 -12.26 7.25 3.58
N THR A 8 -13.14 8.19 3.25
CA THR A 8 -13.28 8.69 1.88
C THR A 8 -12.08 9.58 1.59
N LEU A 9 -11.12 9.08 0.80
CA LEU A 9 -10.00 9.87 0.29
C LEU A 9 -10.53 10.88 -0.75
N THR A 10 -10.89 12.08 -0.31
CA THR A 10 -11.22 13.20 -1.19
C THR A 10 -9.94 13.88 -1.65
N ILE A 11 -9.55 13.63 -2.90
CA ILE A 11 -8.47 14.36 -3.58
C ILE A 11 -9.01 15.77 -3.91
N ALA A 12 -8.55 16.76 -3.14
CA ALA A 12 -8.91 18.15 -3.35
C ALA A 12 -8.28 18.69 -4.64
N ALA A 13 -9.13 19.02 -5.62
CA ALA A 13 -8.73 19.79 -6.79
C ALA A 13 -8.50 21.24 -6.38
N LEU A 14 -7.23 21.66 -6.27
CA LEU A 14 -6.83 23.06 -6.12
C LEU A 14 -6.11 23.51 -7.39
N GLY A 15 -6.73 24.46 -8.10
CA GLY A 15 -6.11 25.20 -9.19
C GLY A 15 -5.26 26.35 -8.65
N MET A 16 -3.99 26.40 -9.08
CA MET A 16 -3.09 27.56 -9.20
C MET A 16 -1.78 27.05 -9.87
N THR A 17 -1.59 27.31 -11.17
CA THR A 17 -0.43 26.88 -12.01
C THR A 17 0.80 27.79 -11.81
N PRO A 18 2.08 27.37 -11.92
CA PRO A 18 2.63 26.50 -12.98
C PRO A 18 3.62 25.42 -12.53
N GLY A 19 3.43 24.23 -13.09
CA GLY A 19 4.29 23.07 -12.92
C GLY A 19 3.39 21.87 -13.02
N CYS A 20 3.16 21.37 -14.23
CA CYS A 20 2.51 20.07 -14.39
C CYS A 20 3.35 19.07 -13.60
N ALA A 21 2.88 18.66 -12.41
CA ALA A 21 3.52 17.59 -11.68
C ALA A 21 3.59 16.42 -12.66
N ALA A 22 4.82 15.97 -12.97
CA ALA A 22 5.02 14.96 -13.99
C ALA A 22 4.16 13.75 -13.61
N LYS A 23 3.34 13.29 -14.56
CA LYS A 23 2.53 12.10 -14.35
C LYS A 23 3.47 10.91 -14.21
N ALA A 24 3.19 10.03 -13.25
CA ALA A 24 3.94 8.80 -13.09
C ALA A 24 3.84 7.94 -14.36
N THR A 25 4.92 7.25 -14.70
CA THR A 25 4.91 6.22 -15.75
C THR A 25 4.33 4.92 -15.21
N LYS A 26 3.99 3.99 -16.13
CA LYS A 26 3.59 2.64 -15.74
C LYS A 26 4.66 1.92 -14.92
N GLU A 27 5.93 2.19 -15.22
CA GLU A 27 7.05 1.60 -14.50
C GLU A 27 7.17 2.17 -13.08
N ASP A 28 6.98 3.47 -12.91
CA ASP A 28 6.98 4.11 -11.60
C ASP A 28 5.85 3.55 -10.72
N CYS A 29 4.66 3.38 -11.31
CA CYS A 29 3.52 2.77 -10.64
C CYS A 29 3.77 1.31 -10.27
N ALA A 30 4.33 0.50 -11.17
CA ALA A 30 4.64 -0.90 -10.88
C ALA A 30 5.61 -1.03 -9.70
N LYS A 31 6.67 -0.20 -9.66
CA LYS A 31 7.64 -0.17 -8.55
C LYS A 31 7.01 0.28 -7.23
N ALA A 32 6.20 1.34 -7.27
CA ALA A 32 5.50 1.84 -6.08
C ALA A 32 4.53 0.78 -5.51
N CYS A 33 3.76 0.14 -6.38
CA CYS A 33 2.80 -0.90 -5.99
C CYS A 33 3.50 -2.18 -5.51
N GLU A 34 4.64 -2.56 -6.11
CA GLU A 34 5.46 -3.66 -5.61
C GLU A 34 5.98 -3.38 -4.19
N ASN A 35 6.46 -2.16 -3.91
CA ASN A 35 6.88 -1.80 -2.55
C ASN A 35 5.70 -1.85 -1.56
N LEU A 36 4.52 -1.34 -1.94
CA LEU A 36 3.31 -1.41 -1.12
C LEU A 36 2.94 -2.86 -0.75
N THR A 37 2.98 -3.78 -1.72
CA THR A 37 2.69 -5.20 -1.48
C THR A 37 3.70 -5.84 -0.52
N THR A 38 4.97 -5.45 -0.62
CA THR A 38 6.03 -5.91 0.30
C THR A 38 5.79 -5.40 1.72
N LEU A 39 5.46 -4.11 1.88
CA LEU A 39 5.14 -3.53 3.19
C LEU A 39 3.89 -4.16 3.81
N TYR A 40 2.88 -4.46 2.99
CA TYR A 40 1.68 -5.16 3.42
C TYR A 40 2.01 -6.56 3.94
N LEU A 41 2.77 -7.37 3.20
CA LEU A 41 3.22 -8.69 3.67
C LEU A 41 4.06 -8.61 4.95
N GLY A 42 4.96 -7.63 5.04
CA GLY A 42 5.72 -7.40 6.27
C GLY A 42 4.83 -7.02 7.46
N SER A 43 3.69 -6.36 7.24
CA SER A 43 2.71 -6.10 8.29
C SER A 43 1.96 -7.37 8.71
N VAL A 44 1.61 -8.23 7.75
CA VAL A 44 0.98 -9.53 8.01
C VAL A 44 1.89 -10.42 8.85
N ASP A 45 3.19 -10.47 8.53
CA ASP A 45 4.17 -11.23 9.31
C ASP A 45 4.21 -10.73 10.78
N ARG A 46 4.21 -9.40 10.99
CA ARG A 46 4.19 -8.81 12.34
C ARG A 46 2.90 -9.07 13.10
N GLU A 47 1.74 -9.05 12.43
CA GLU A 47 0.46 -9.34 13.06
C GLU A 47 0.34 -10.84 13.39
N ALA A 48 0.87 -11.73 12.54
CA ALA A 48 0.92 -13.16 12.83
C ALA A 48 1.80 -13.49 14.05
N GLU A 49 2.86 -12.70 14.31
CA GLU A 49 3.67 -12.83 15.54
C GLU A 49 2.98 -12.30 16.80
N ARG A 50 1.98 -11.42 16.64
CA ARG A 50 1.17 -10.85 17.72
C ARG A 50 -0.05 -11.70 18.04
N ASP A 51 -0.59 -12.41 17.06
CA ASP A 51 -1.70 -13.34 17.23
C ASP A 51 -1.26 -14.60 18.00
N GLU A 52 -1.92 -14.89 19.12
CA GLU A 52 -1.52 -15.98 20.02
C GLU A 52 -1.62 -17.36 19.36
N VAL A 53 -2.59 -17.56 18.46
CA VAL A 53 -2.84 -18.84 17.78
C VAL A 53 -1.78 -19.05 16.70
N LEU A 54 -1.58 -18.05 15.83
CA LEU A 54 -0.58 -18.13 14.76
C LEU A 54 0.84 -18.21 15.33
N LYS A 55 1.13 -17.48 16.41
CA LYS A 55 2.40 -17.57 17.12
C LYS A 55 2.64 -18.96 17.72
N ALA A 56 1.62 -19.59 18.31
CA ALA A 56 1.72 -20.95 18.85
C ALA A 56 2.03 -21.99 17.76
N MET A 57 1.62 -21.72 16.50
CA MET A 57 1.93 -22.55 15.34
C MET A 57 3.35 -22.32 14.77
N GLY A 58 4.10 -21.35 15.29
CA GLY A 58 5.45 -21.02 14.85
C GLY A 58 5.51 -20.65 13.36
N LYS A 59 6.51 -21.16 12.64
CA LYS A 59 6.71 -20.86 11.20
C LYS A 59 5.49 -21.21 10.34
N THR A 60 4.71 -22.21 10.73
CA THR A 60 3.48 -22.61 10.02
C THR A 60 2.40 -21.55 10.12
N GLY A 61 2.24 -20.90 11.27
CA GLY A 61 1.26 -19.83 11.46
C GLY A 61 1.60 -18.59 10.63
N SER A 62 2.87 -18.18 10.63
CA SER A 62 3.34 -17.07 9.78
C SER A 62 3.18 -17.39 8.29
N ALA A 63 3.53 -18.61 7.86
CA ALA A 63 3.35 -19.03 6.47
C ALA A 63 1.86 -19.01 6.05
N MET A 64 0.97 -19.51 6.92
CA MET A 64 -0.47 -19.51 6.67
C MET A 64 -1.03 -18.09 6.53
N ALA A 65 -0.67 -17.18 7.44
CA ALA A 65 -1.09 -15.79 7.37
C ALA A 65 -0.62 -15.13 6.06
N ARG A 66 0.62 -15.40 5.67
CA ARG A 66 1.23 -14.90 4.44
C ARG A 66 0.55 -15.46 3.19
N GLU A 67 0.23 -16.75 3.15
CA GLU A 67 -0.51 -17.37 2.05
C GLU A 67 -1.92 -16.79 1.90
N MET A 68 -2.63 -16.61 3.02
CA MET A 68 -3.97 -15.99 3.01
C MET A 68 -3.93 -14.54 2.52
N ALA A 69 -2.91 -13.78 2.93
CA ALA A 69 -2.69 -12.44 2.44
C ALA A 69 -2.28 -12.42 0.95
N ALA A 70 -1.46 -13.38 0.51
CA ALA A 70 -1.02 -13.49 -0.87
C ALA A 70 -2.16 -13.77 -1.85
N LEU A 71 -3.22 -14.48 -1.43
CA LEU A 71 -4.41 -14.69 -2.27
C LEU A 71 -5.12 -13.39 -2.66
N GLN A 72 -4.94 -12.31 -1.90
CA GLN A 72 -5.54 -11.00 -2.19
C GLN A 72 -4.54 -10.02 -2.83
N LEU A 73 -3.26 -10.35 -2.82
CA LEU A 73 -2.19 -9.44 -3.23
C LEU A 73 -2.22 -9.11 -4.72
N ASP A 74 -2.51 -10.09 -5.57
CA ASP A 74 -2.56 -9.86 -7.01
C ASP A 74 -3.64 -8.83 -7.36
N PHE A 75 -4.83 -8.97 -6.78
CA PHE A 75 -5.91 -8.01 -6.94
C PHE A 75 -5.53 -6.62 -6.39
N LEU A 76 -4.92 -6.56 -5.21
CA LEU A 76 -4.47 -5.30 -4.62
C LEU A 76 -3.39 -4.61 -5.45
N LYS A 77 -2.49 -5.38 -6.06
CA LYS A 77 -1.44 -4.86 -6.94
C LYS A 77 -2.03 -4.29 -8.22
N GLU A 78 -2.94 -5.01 -8.87
CA GLU A 78 -3.63 -4.55 -10.08
C GLU A 78 -4.45 -3.29 -9.82
N GLU A 79 -5.18 -3.24 -8.69
CA GLU A 79 -5.93 -2.07 -8.25
C GLU A 79 -5.02 -0.87 -8.01
N CYS A 80 -3.92 -1.07 -7.30
CA CYS A 80 -2.92 -0.05 -7.04
C CYS A 80 -2.34 0.51 -8.34
N GLU A 81 -1.93 -0.37 -9.26
CA GLU A 81 -1.34 0.06 -10.53
C GLU A 81 -2.36 0.83 -11.37
N ARG A 82 -3.64 0.41 -11.38
CA ARG A 82 -4.69 1.12 -12.11
C ARG A 82 -4.90 2.53 -11.57
N GLU A 83 -5.13 2.66 -10.26
CA GLU A 83 -5.33 3.96 -9.60
C GLU A 83 -4.11 4.88 -9.75
N CYS A 84 -2.91 4.32 -9.60
CA CYS A 84 -1.66 5.05 -9.78
C CYS A 84 -1.53 5.59 -11.21
N ASN A 85 -1.75 4.74 -12.22
CA ASN A 85 -1.65 5.11 -13.63
C ASN A 85 -2.69 6.17 -14.04
N GLU A 86 -3.80 6.27 -13.32
CA GLU A 86 -4.80 7.31 -13.56
C GLU A 86 -4.39 8.65 -12.94
N LYS A 87 -3.92 8.63 -11.68
CA LYS A 87 -3.93 9.83 -10.82
C LYS A 87 -2.56 10.24 -10.26
N ALA A 88 -1.59 9.35 -10.19
CA ALA A 88 -0.35 9.59 -9.45
C ALA A 88 0.65 10.46 -10.21
N THR A 89 1.46 11.19 -9.44
CA THR A 89 2.60 11.96 -9.91
C THR A 89 3.89 11.20 -9.66
N VAL A 90 4.95 11.51 -10.41
CA VAL A 90 6.30 10.94 -10.21
C VAL A 90 6.76 11.10 -8.75
N LYS A 91 6.54 12.28 -8.15
CA LYS A 91 6.89 12.55 -6.75
C LYS A 91 6.17 11.60 -5.79
N GLN A 92 4.90 11.31 -6.06
CA GLN A 92 4.11 10.41 -5.23
C GLN A 92 4.60 8.96 -5.37
N THR A 93 4.84 8.48 -6.59
CA THR A 93 5.36 7.13 -6.82
C THR A 93 6.77 6.95 -6.28
N ASP A 94 7.62 7.98 -6.36
CA ASP A 94 8.97 7.96 -5.78
C ASP A 94 8.89 7.80 -4.26
N CYS A 95 8.02 8.56 -3.59
CA CYS A 95 7.80 8.43 -2.14
C CYS A 95 7.32 7.01 -1.78
N LEU A 96 6.30 6.52 -2.49
CA LEU A 96 5.72 5.20 -2.24
C LEU A 96 6.73 4.07 -2.47
N SER A 97 7.59 4.19 -3.48
CA SER A 97 8.64 3.20 -3.77
C SER A 97 9.77 3.16 -2.72
N GLN A 98 9.96 4.25 -1.97
CA GLN A 98 11.02 4.37 -0.96
C GLN A 98 10.52 4.21 0.48
N ALA A 99 9.19 4.13 0.67
CA ALA A 99 8.60 3.93 1.99
C ALA A 99 9.11 2.64 2.64
N GLN A 100 9.44 2.70 3.93
CA GLN A 100 10.00 1.56 4.67
C GLN A 100 9.01 0.95 5.66
N SER A 101 7.91 1.65 5.92
CA SER A 101 6.88 1.23 6.86
C SER A 101 5.50 1.65 6.37
N SER A 102 4.45 1.02 6.92
CA SER A 102 3.07 1.42 6.67
C SER A 102 2.77 2.84 7.15
N GLU A 103 3.52 3.35 8.12
CA GLU A 103 3.38 4.71 8.64
C GLU A 103 3.90 5.75 7.63
N ASP A 104 4.98 5.42 6.89
CA ASP A 104 5.53 6.31 5.88
C ASP A 104 4.61 6.49 4.68
N LEU A 105 3.75 5.51 4.39
CA LEU A 105 2.76 5.59 3.33
C LEU A 105 1.81 6.77 3.51
N SER A 106 1.43 7.08 4.76
CA SER A 106 0.54 8.21 5.06
C SER A 106 1.16 9.58 4.77
N LYS A 107 2.48 9.63 4.59
CA LYS A 107 3.26 10.84 4.29
C LYS A 107 3.44 11.06 2.78
N CYS A 108 3.08 10.08 1.94
CA CYS A 108 3.20 10.14 0.48
C CYS A 108 1.96 10.76 -0.17
N ASN A 109 1.79 12.07 0.03
CA ASN A 109 0.74 12.90 -0.59
C ASN A 109 1.32 13.83 -1.67
#